data_AF-A0A2R7R3T4-F1
#
_entry.id   AF-A0A2R7R3T4-F1
#
_cell.length_a   1.000
_cell.length_b   1.000
_cell.length_c   1.000
_cell.angle_alpha   90.00
_cell.angle_beta   90.00
_cell.angle_gamma   90.00
#
_symmetry.space_group_name_H-M   'P 1'
#
loop_
_entity.id
_entity.type
_entity.pdbx_description
1 polymer ?
#
loop_
_entity_poly.entity_id
_entity_poly.type
_entity_poly.pdbx_seq_one_letter_code
_entity_poly.pdbx_strand_id
1 'polypeptide(L)'
;ELDSRPSLFNPIWYAGSYTIGTLAGLRGDGWNLGFVVETERQVEAHLDEHLDTLPPADLRSREILKVMKIDEARHADHAEHAGARKLPFPIPSVMALASKVMKTIAYRV
;
A
#
# COMPACT_ATOMS: atom_id res chain seq x y z
N GLU A 1 -3.55 -31.37 3.23
CA GLU A 1 -3.84 -30.13 2.47
C GLU A 1 -4.45 -29.11 3.40
N LEU A 2 -4.15 -27.83 3.22
CA LEU A 2 -4.55 -26.77 4.16
C LEU A 2 -6.07 -26.65 4.20
N ASP A 3 -6.66 -27.10 5.31
CA ASP A 3 -8.07 -26.95 5.70
C ASP A 3 -8.41 -25.49 6.09
N SER A 4 -7.80 -24.54 5.36
CA SER A 4 -8.02 -23.11 5.53
C SER A 4 -9.23 -22.72 4.68
N ARG A 5 -10.33 -22.47 5.38
CA ARG A 5 -11.57 -21.94 4.82
C ARG A 5 -11.22 -20.69 3.98
N PRO A 6 -11.61 -20.62 2.70
CA PRO A 6 -11.40 -19.42 1.90
C PRO A 6 -11.96 -18.22 2.67
N SER A 7 -11.16 -17.17 2.82
CA SER A 7 -11.64 -15.93 3.45
C SER A 7 -12.96 -15.52 2.80
N LEU A 8 -14.01 -15.35 3.60
CA LEU A 8 -15.32 -14.89 3.11
C LEU A 8 -15.22 -13.55 2.38
N PHE A 9 -14.13 -12.80 2.60
CA PHE A 9 -13.85 -11.54 1.94
C PHE A 9 -13.14 -11.68 0.59
N ASN A 10 -12.63 -12.87 0.21
CA ASN A 10 -11.94 -13.06 -1.07
C ASN A 10 -12.75 -12.64 -2.30
N PRO A 11 -14.05 -12.98 -2.41
CA PRO A 11 -14.86 -12.53 -3.55
C PRO A 11 -14.99 -11.01 -3.61
N ILE A 12 -15.10 -10.34 -2.45
CA ILE A 12 -15.19 -8.88 -2.37
C ILE A 12 -13.88 -8.23 -2.79
N TRP A 13 -12.76 -8.72 -2.24
CA TRP A 13 -11.43 -8.24 -2.62
C TRP A 13 -11.14 -8.44 -4.10
N TYR A 14 -11.47 -9.61 -4.65
CA TYR A 14 -11.23 -9.90 -6.05
C TYR A 14 -12.08 -9.03 -6.98
N ALA A 15 -13.39 -8.92 -6.71
CA ALA A 15 -14.29 -8.10 -7.51
C ALA A 15 -13.93 -6.60 -7.43
N GLY A 16 -13.55 -6.12 -6.25
CA GLY A 16 -13.08 -4.75 -6.03
C GLY A 16 -11.80 -4.46 -6.79
N SER A 17 -10.76 -5.29 -6.60
CA SER A 17 -9.47 -5.14 -7.29
C SER A 17 -9.60 -5.23 -8.81
N TYR A 18 -10.41 -6.17 -9.31
CA TYR A 18 -10.65 -6.31 -10.75
C TYR A 18 -11.33 -5.08 -11.35
N THR A 19 -12.34 -4.54 -10.66
CA THR A 19 -13.06 -3.34 -11.10
C THR A 19 -12.14 -2.12 -11.09
N ILE A 20 -11.37 -1.91 -10.02
CA ILE A 20 -10.42 -0.79 -9.91
C ILE A 20 -9.33 -0.90 -10.98
N GLY A 21 -8.73 -2.08 -11.15
CA GLY A 21 -7.68 -2.32 -12.15
C GLY A 21 -8.15 -2.12 -13.58
N THR A 22 -9.37 -2.57 -13.90
CA THR A 22 -9.97 -2.39 -15.23
C THR A 22 -10.24 -0.91 -15.50
N LEU A 23 -10.81 -0.17 -14.54
CA LEU A 23 -11.07 1.26 -14.68
C LEU A 23 -9.79 2.09 -14.78
N ALA A 24 -8.75 1.74 -14.01
CA ALA A 24 -7.45 2.41 -14.05
C ALA A 24 -6.72 2.15 -15.37
N GLY A 25 -6.72 0.90 -15.85
CA GLY A 25 -6.15 0.52 -17.15
C GLY A 25 -6.82 1.23 -18.33
N LEU A 26 -8.14 1.37 -18.30
CA LEU A 26 -8.88 2.14 -19.32
C LEU A 26 -8.55 3.65 -19.32
N ARG A 27 -7.99 4.17 -18.22
CA ARG A 27 -7.62 5.58 -18.04
C ARG A 27 -6.16 5.87 -18.45
N GLY A 28 -5.36 4.83 -18.72
CA GLY A 28 -3.97 4.89 -19.21
C GLY A 28 -2.89 4.71 -18.13
N ASP A 29 -1.68 4.35 -18.55
CA ASP A 29 -0.56 3.92 -17.69
C ASP A 29 -0.17 4.91 -16.59
N GLY A 30 -0.30 6.22 -16.84
CA GLY A 30 -0.01 7.25 -15.83
C GLY A 30 -0.90 7.16 -14.59
N TRP A 31 -2.13 6.65 -14.70
CA TRP A 31 -3.00 6.44 -13.54
C TRP A 31 -2.58 5.22 -12.72
N ASN A 32 -2.19 4.14 -13.39
CA ASN A 32 -1.63 2.96 -12.71
C ASN A 32 -0.37 3.33 -11.93
N LEU A 33 0.53 4.12 -12.54
CA LEU A 33 1.70 4.67 -11.84
C LEU A 33 1.30 5.60 -10.68
N GLY A 34 0.20 6.35 -10.82
CA GLY A 34 -0.38 7.14 -9.72
C GLY A 34 -0.82 6.29 -8.52
N PHE A 35 -1.39 5.11 -8.77
CA PHE A 35 -1.71 4.14 -7.71
C PHE A 35 -0.46 3.58 -7.03
N VAL A 36 0.62 3.34 -7.79
CA VAL A 36 1.92 2.94 -7.22
C VAL A 36 2.44 4.02 -6.29
N VAL A 37 2.56 5.28 -6.76
CA VAL A 37 3.02 6.41 -5.93
C VAL A 37 2.24 6.54 -4.62
N GLU A 38 0.91 6.46 -4.70
CA GLU A 38 0.06 6.55 -3.51
C GLU A 38 0.25 5.37 -2.56
N THR A 39 0.43 4.16 -3.09
CA THR A 39 0.69 2.95 -2.29
C THR A 39 2.03 3.08 -1.57
N GLU A 40 3.10 3.46 -2.29
CA GLU A 40 4.43 3.61 -1.69
C GLU A 40 4.43 4.69 -0.59
N ARG A 41 3.72 5.80 -0.78
CA ARG A 41 3.55 6.83 0.27
C ARG A 41 2.84 6.30 1.51
N GLN A 42 1.83 5.44 1.33
CA GLN A 42 1.13 4.82 2.46
C GLN A 42 1.99 3.76 3.17
N VAL A 43 2.84 3.05 2.43
CA VAL A 43 3.84 2.14 3.02
C VAL A 43 4.88 2.94 3.79
N GLU A 44 5.39 4.03 3.24
CA GLU A 44 6.34 4.92 3.92
C GLU A 44 5.76 5.43 5.26
N ALA A 45 4.52 5.93 5.25
CA ALA A 45 3.83 6.35 6.47
C ALA A 45 3.62 5.19 7.46
N HIS A 46 3.35 3.98 6.96
CA HIS A 46 3.25 2.80 7.80
C HIS A 46 4.60 2.42 8.43
N LEU A 47 5.72 2.60 7.72
CA LEU A 47 7.05 2.36 8.26
C LEU A 47 7.43 3.32 9.37
N ASP A 48 7.00 4.57 9.27
CA ASP A 48 7.14 5.54 10.37
C ASP A 48 6.34 5.11 11.60
N GLU A 49 5.07 4.72 11.44
CA GLU A 49 4.28 4.14 12.53
C GLU A 49 4.97 2.91 13.14
N HIS A 50 5.55 2.05 12.31
CA HIS A 50 6.22 0.83 12.77
C HIS A 50 7.52 1.13 13.53
N LEU A 51 8.30 2.12 13.08
CA LEU A 51 9.50 2.58 13.77
C LEU A 51 9.21 3.15 15.16
N ASP A 52 8.05 3.81 15.34
CA ASP A 52 7.60 4.35 16.62
C ASP A 52 7.12 3.25 17.59
N THR A 53 6.54 2.17 17.07
CA THR A 53 6.04 1.05 17.89
C THR A 53 7.11 0.02 18.25
N LEU A 54 8.24 -0.03 17.53
CA LEU A 54 9.32 -0.98 17.79
C LEU A 54 10.03 -0.72 19.12
N PRO A 55 10.42 -1.77 19.87
CA PRO A 55 11.24 -1.61 21.07
C PRO A 55 12.54 -0.86 20.76
N PRO A 56 12.93 0.15 21.56
CA PRO A 56 14.14 0.95 21.32
C PRO A 56 15.43 0.11 21.26
N ALA A 57 15.42 -1.06 21.93
CA ALA A 57 16.54 -1.99 21.96
C ALA A 57 16.72 -2.79 20.66
N ASP A 58 15.70 -2.87 19.80
CA ASP A 58 15.79 -3.57 18.52
C ASP A 58 16.40 -2.67 17.43
N LEU A 59 17.68 -2.37 17.60
CA LEU A 59 18.42 -1.54 16.65
C LEU A 59 18.50 -2.17 15.26
N ARG A 60 18.54 -3.50 15.17
CA ARG A 60 18.65 -4.22 13.90
C ARG A 60 17.41 -4.00 13.05
N SER A 61 16.22 -4.23 13.59
CA SER A 61 14.96 -4.04 12.85
C SER A 61 14.77 -2.57 12.47
N ARG A 62 15.15 -1.64 13.34
CA ARG A 62 15.07 -0.20 13.05
C ARG A 62 15.95 0.22 11.88
N GLU A 63 17.19 -0.28 11.79
CA GLU A 63 18.06 0.01 10.64
C GLU A 63 17.49 -0.56 9.33
N ILE A 64 16.91 -1.77 9.37
CA ILE A 64 16.25 -2.37 8.21
C ILE A 64 15.08 -1.50 7.75
N LEU A 65 14.19 -1.08 8.66
CA LEU A 65 13.03 -0.26 8.30
C LEU A 65 13.42 1.12 7.75
N LYS A 66 14.51 1.73 8.25
CA LYS A 66 15.03 2.99 7.68
C LYS A 66 15.49 2.81 6.24
N VAL A 67 16.18 1.71 5.94
CA VAL A 67 16.61 1.41 4.56
C VAL A 67 15.39 1.17 3.67
N MET A 68 14.41 0.39 4.15
CA MET A 68 13.18 0.13 3.41
C MET A 68 12.42 1.43 3.13
N LYS A 69 12.31 2.34 4.10
CA LYS A 69 11.70 3.66 3.92
C LYS A 69 12.33 4.45 2.78
N ILE A 70 13.67 4.46 2.72
CA ILE A 70 14.41 5.14 1.64
C ILE A 70 14.11 4.50 0.28
N ASP A 71 13.95 3.18 0.24
CA ASP A 71 13.65 2.45 -0.99
C ASP A 71 12.24 2.76 -1.50
N GLU A 72 11.23 2.77 -0.63
CA GLU A 72 9.85 3.10 -1.04
C GLU A 72 9.70 4.56 -1.47
N ALA A 73 10.41 5.49 -0.82
CA ALA A 73 10.48 6.87 -1.29
C ALA A 73 11.07 6.95 -2.71
N ARG A 74 12.10 6.14 -3.00
CA ARG A 74 12.69 6.06 -4.34
C ARG A 74 11.73 5.43 -5.35
N HIS A 75 10.97 4.40 -4.98
CA HIS A 75 9.94 3.82 -5.85
C HIS A 75 8.85 4.83 -6.21
N ALA A 76 8.38 5.60 -5.23
CA ALA A 76 7.44 6.69 -5.47
C ALA A 76 8.01 7.73 -6.45
N ASP A 77 9.25 8.18 -6.21
CA ASP A 77 9.92 9.13 -7.10
C ASP A 77 10.08 8.55 -8.51
N HIS A 78 10.51 7.29 -8.66
CA HIS A 78 10.63 6.64 -9.96
C HIS A 78 9.30 6.59 -10.71
N ALA A 79 8.20 6.27 -10.02
CA ALA A 79 6.88 6.26 -10.63
C ALA A 79 6.43 7.68 -11.04
N GLU A 80 6.71 8.71 -10.23
CA GLU A 80 6.47 10.11 -10.60
C GLU A 80 7.25 10.52 -11.85
N HIS A 81 8.55 10.21 -11.92
CA HIS A 81 9.39 10.49 -13.08
C HIS A 81 8.98 9.68 -14.33
N ALA A 82 8.43 8.48 -14.16
CA ALA A 82 7.88 7.66 -15.23
C ALA A 82 6.54 8.19 -15.79
N GLY A 83 6.01 9.29 -15.23
CA GLY A 83 4.79 9.94 -15.70
C GLY A 83 3.54 9.60 -14.88
N ALA A 84 3.70 9.25 -13.61
CA ALA A 84 2.56 9.08 -12.71
C ALA A 84 1.68 10.34 -12.69
N ARG A 85 0.37 10.11 -12.76
CA ARG A 85 -0.63 11.16 -12.57
C ARG A 85 -1.09 11.16 -11.13
N LYS A 86 -1.20 12.36 -10.55
CA LYS A 86 -1.81 12.52 -9.22
C LYS A 86 -3.24 12.01 -9.26
N LEU A 87 -3.56 11.11 -8.34
CA LEU A 87 -4.91 10.58 -8.21
C LEU A 87 -5.85 11.70 -7.70
N PRO A 88 -7.00 11.91 -8.34
CA PRO A 88 -7.99 12.88 -7.90
C PRO A 88 -8.63 12.43 -6.59
N PHE A 89 -9.04 13.40 -5.79
CA PHE A 89 -9.95 13.14 -4.67
C PHE A 89 -11.25 12.49 -5.21
N PRO A 90 -11.82 11.46 -4.56
CA PRO A 90 -11.47 10.94 -3.22
C PRO A 90 -10.55 9.71 -3.19
N ILE A 91 -9.88 9.36 -4.30
CA ILE A 91 -9.17 8.07 -4.43
C ILE A 91 -8.09 7.87 -3.36
N PRO A 92 -7.17 8.82 -3.10
CA PRO A 92 -6.16 8.65 -2.04
C PRO A 92 -6.77 8.36 -0.66
N SER A 93 -7.87 9.04 -0.31
CA SER A 93 -8.55 8.84 0.97
C SER A 93 -9.17 7.45 1.10
N VAL A 94 -9.74 6.91 0.01
CA VAL A 94 -10.26 5.54 -0.02
C VAL A 94 -9.15 4.52 0.15
N MET A 95 -8.01 4.72 -0.53
CA MET A 95 -6.85 3.85 -0.40
C MET A 95 -6.30 3.86 1.04
N ALA A 96 -6.16 5.04 1.65
CA ALA A 96 -5.71 5.16 3.03
C ALA A 96 -6.64 4.43 4.02
N LEU A 97 -7.96 4.52 3.81
CA LEU A 97 -8.93 3.77 4.61
C LEU A 97 -8.77 2.26 4.42
N ALA A 98 -8.63 1.80 3.18
CA ALA A 98 -8.41 0.39 2.87
C ALA A 98 -7.11 -0.13 3.52
N SER A 99 -6.02 0.63 3.44
CA SER A 99 -4.75 0.35 4.12
C SER A 99 -4.94 0.20 5.63
N LYS A 100 -5.66 1.14 6.26
CA LYS A 100 -5.97 1.06 7.70
C LYS A 100 -6.79 -0.17 8.07
N VAL A 101 -7.77 -0.55 7.24
CA VAL A 101 -8.56 -1.78 7.44
C VAL A 101 -7.66 -3.01 7.35
N MET A 102 -6.80 -3.10 6.33
CA MET A 102 -5.84 -4.21 6.19
C MET A 102 -4.90 -4.30 7.39
N LYS A 103 -4.32 -3.17 7.84
CA LYS A 103 -3.50 -3.09 9.06
C LYS A 103 -4.27 -3.64 10.27
N THR A 104 -5.50 -3.18 10.47
CA THR A 104 -6.33 -3.60 11.62
C THR A 104 -6.67 -5.09 11.60
N ILE A 105 -6.94 -5.65 10.41
CA ILE A 105 -7.21 -7.07 10.25
C ILE A 105 -5.95 -7.89 10.53
N ALA A 106 -4.80 -7.50 10.00
CA ALA A 106 -3.54 -8.22 10.19
C ALA A 106 -3.09 -8.30 11.66
N TYR A 107 -3.45 -7.31 12.48
CA TYR A 107 -3.18 -7.37 13.93
C TYR A 107 -4.25 -8.11 14.75
N ARG A 108 -5.41 -8.43 14.16
CA ARG A 108 -6.56 -9.05 14.86
C ARG A 108 -6.82 -10.50 14.50
N VAL A 109 -6.26 -10.99 13.40
CA VAL A 109 -6.36 -12.38 12.92
C VAL A 109 -4.99 -13.03 13.03
#